data_AF-A0A8J2ZT51-F1
#
_entry.id   AF-A0A8J2ZT51-F1
#
_cell.length_a   1.000
_cell.length_b   1.000
_cell.length_c   1.000
_cell.angle_alpha   90.00
_cell.angle_beta   90.00
_cell.angle_gamma   90.00
#
_symmetry.space_group_name_H-M   'P 1'
#
loop_
_entity.id
_entity.type
_entity.pdbx_description
1 polymer ?
#
loop_
_entity_poly.entity_id
_entity_poly.type
_entity_poly.pdbx_seq_one_letter_code
_entity_poly.pdbx_strand_id
1 'polypeptide(L)' 'MGYESSKSKKHILCEKPAALNAQEVLEMKQVCEKEKVLFMEGFMYFFHPQQKWVKQIIASGGLGNNFY' A
#
# COMPACT_ATOMS: atom_id res chain seq x y z
N MET A 1 -10.51 -5.32 -12.33
CA MET A 1 -9.45 -5.36 -13.38
C MET A 1 -8.09 -5.87 -12.88
N GLY A 2 -7.72 -5.71 -11.60
CA GLY A 2 -6.43 -6.20 -11.08
C GLY A 2 -6.32 -7.72 -10.82
N TYR A 3 -7.33 -8.33 -10.18
CA TYR A 3 -7.23 -9.71 -9.66
C TYR A 3 -7.07 -10.83 -10.71
N GLU A 4 -7.45 -10.61 -11.98
CA GLU A 4 -7.25 -11.60 -13.05
C GLU A 4 -5.75 -11.87 -13.29
N SER A 5 -4.91 -10.84 -13.15
CA SER A 5 -3.45 -11.00 -13.23
C SER A 5 -2.92 -11.84 -12.07
N SER A 6 -3.51 -11.75 -10.87
CA SER A 6 -3.12 -12.57 -9.70
C SER A 6 -3.38 -14.05 -9.95
N LYS A 7 -4.49 -14.40 -10.61
CA LYS A 7 -4.80 -15.79 -11.00
C LYS A 7 -3.76 -16.39 -11.96
N SER A 8 -2.98 -15.54 -12.65
CA SER A 8 -1.85 -15.97 -13.47
C SER A 8 -0.52 -16.09 -12.70
N LYS A 9 -0.56 -16.03 -11.36
CA LYS A 9 0.62 -16.04 -10.45
C LYS A 9 1.62 -14.93 -10.71
N LYS A 10 1.16 -13.79 -11.23
CA LYS A 10 1.99 -12.60 -11.45
C LYS A 10 1.78 -11.61 -10.30
N HIS A 11 2.87 -11.00 -9.86
CA HIS A 11 2.80 -9.82 -8.99
C HIS A 11 2.18 -8.65 -9.75
N ILE A 12 1.49 -7.77 -9.03
CA ILE A 12 0.75 -6.64 -9.60
C ILE A 12 1.27 -5.33 -9.00
N LEU A 13 1.59 -4.40 -9.90
CA LEU A 13 1.73 -2.98 -9.60
C LEU A 13 0.61 -2.24 -10.35
N CYS A 14 -0.26 -1.53 -9.64
CA CYS A 14 -1.42 -0.84 -10.23
C CYS A 14 -1.38 0.66 -9.89
N GLU A 15 -1.66 1.53 -10.86
CA GLU A 15 -1.79 2.96 -10.61
C GLU A 15 -2.92 3.27 -9.62
N LYS A 16 -2.78 4.38 -8.89
CA LYS A 16 -3.79 4.83 -7.93
C LYS A 16 -5.02 5.44 -8.64
N PRO A 17 -6.23 5.33 -8.07
CA PRO A 17 -6.57 4.52 -6.90
C PRO A 17 -6.62 3.03 -7.26
N ALA A 18 -6.20 2.17 -6.32
CA ALA A 18 -6.20 0.71 -6.50
C ALA A 18 -7.58 0.14 -6.87
N ALA A 19 -8.65 0.73 -6.33
CA ALA A 19 -10.04 0.37 -6.60
C ALA A 19 -10.99 1.56 -6.37
N LEU A 20 -12.26 1.40 -6.72
CA LEU A 20 -13.28 2.44 -6.53
C LEU A 20 -13.78 2.52 -5.09
N ASN A 21 -13.66 1.43 -4.34
CA ASN A 21 -14.11 1.34 -2.95
C ASN A 21 -13.25 0.35 -2.13
N ALA A 22 -13.40 0.39 -0.81
CA ALA A 22 -12.63 -0.47 0.10
C ALA A 22 -12.94 -1.96 -0.06
N GLN A 23 -14.18 -2.31 -0.42
CA GLN A 23 -14.60 -3.70 -0.58
C GLN A 23 -13.85 -4.37 -1.74
N GLU A 24 -13.72 -3.68 -2.87
CA GLU A 24 -12.93 -4.16 -4.01
C GLU A 24 -11.45 -4.37 -3.66
N VAL A 25 -10.86 -3.50 -2.83
CA VAL A 25 -9.47 -3.67 -2.34
C VAL A 25 -9.34 -4.93 -1.49
N LEU A 26 -10.31 -5.20 -0.62
CA LEU A 26 -10.32 -6.39 0.23
C LEU A 26 -10.41 -7.68 -0.60
N GLU A 27 -11.25 -7.69 -1.63
CA GLU A 27 -11.36 -8.83 -2.56
C GLU A 27 -10.06 -9.06 -3.33
N MET A 28 -9.42 -8.00 -3.83
CA MET A 28 -8.12 -8.11 -4.49
C MET A 28 -7.04 -8.66 -3.54
N LYS A 29 -7.02 -8.20 -2.28
CA LYS A 29 -6.10 -8.71 -1.26
C LYS A 29 -6.28 -10.21 -1.05
N GLN A 30 -7.52 -10.69 -0.87
CA GLN A 30 -7.81 -12.11 -0.67
C GLN A 30 -7.31 -12.98 -1.82
N VAL A 31 -7.53 -12.53 -3.07
CA VAL A 31 -7.03 -13.26 -4.26
C VAL A 31 -5.51 -13.27 -4.28
N CYS A 32 -4.85 -12.15 -3.99
CA CYS A 32 -3.39 -12.08 -3.97
C CYS A 32 -2.77 -12.98 -2.90
N GLU A 33 -3.35 -13.02 -1.69
CA GLU A 33 -2.93 -13.91 -0.60
C GLU A 33 -3.09 -15.39 -0.99
N LYS A 34 -4.23 -15.75 -1.58
CA LYS A 34 -4.50 -17.12 -2.06
C LYS A 34 -3.49 -17.57 -3.12
N GLU A 35 -3.24 -16.72 -4.11
CA GLU A 35 -2.32 -17.01 -5.22
C GLU A 35 -0.84 -16.79 -4.84
N LYS A 36 -0.57 -16.34 -3.60
CA LYS A 36 0.76 -16.01 -3.07
C LYS A 36 1.52 -15.00 -3.93
N VAL A 37 0.80 -14.02 -4.46
CA VAL A 37 1.36 -12.91 -5.22
C VAL A 37 1.31 -11.61 -4.42
N LEU A 38 2.17 -10.68 -4.80
CA LEU A 38 2.23 -9.36 -4.20
C LEU A 38 1.38 -8.41 -5.02
N PHE A 39 0.65 -7.55 -4.34
CA PHE A 39 -0.06 -6.42 -4.91
C PHE A 39 0.50 -5.14 -4.32
N MET A 40 0.72 -4.14 -5.17
CA MET A 40 1.14 -2.82 -4.77
C MET A 40 0.38 -1.77 -5.56
N GLU A 41 -0.19 -0.81 -4.84
CA GLU A 41 -0.67 0.43 -5.45
C GLU A 41 0.52 1.36 -5.72
N GLY A 42 0.49 2.07 -6.84
CA GLY A 42 1.47 3.05 -7.30
C GLY A 42 1.51 4.31 -6.46
N PHE A 43 1.55 4.17 -5.13
CA PHE A 43 1.64 5.28 -4.20
C PHE A 43 3.10 5.63 -3.92
N MET A 44 3.68 6.40 -4.84
CA MET A 44 5.12 6.74 -4.84
C MET A 44 5.59 7.45 -3.57
N TYR A 45 4.70 8.20 -2.90
CA TYR A 45 5.06 9.00 -1.72
C TYR A 45 5.57 8.15 -0.55
N PHE A 46 5.16 6.88 -0.43
CA PHE A 46 5.69 5.98 0.61
C PHE A 46 7.20 5.75 0.50
N PHE A 47 7.77 5.86 -0.71
CA PHE A 47 9.19 5.60 -0.98
C PHE A 47 10.03 6.88 -1.00
N HIS A 48 9.40 8.06 -0.85
CA HIS A 48 10.14 9.31 -0.82
C HIS A 48 11.03 9.37 0.44
N PRO A 49 12.33 9.74 0.34
CA PRO A 49 13.25 9.78 1.49
C PRO A 49 12.76 10.61 2.68
N GLN A 50 11.96 11.65 2.42
CA GLN A 50 11.34 12.47 3.46
C GLN A 50 10.49 11.65 4.44
N GLN A 51 9.87 10.56 4.00
CA GLN A 51 9.09 9.68 4.90
C GLN A 51 9.95 9.03 5.96
N LYS A 52 11.22 8.72 5.64
CA LYS A 52 12.18 8.20 6.63
C LYS A 52 12.46 9.24 7.71
N TRP A 53 12.65 10.49 7.30
CA TRP A 53 12.91 11.60 8.22
C TRP A 53 11.71 11.89 9.12
N VAL A 54 10.50 11.93 8.56
CA VAL A 54 9.26 12.10 9.32
C VAL A 54 9.11 11.00 10.38
N LYS A 55 9.33 9.73 10.00
CA LYS A 55 9.30 8.60 10.95
C LYS A 55 10.32 8.75 12.08
N GLN A 56 11.52 9.24 11.79
CA GLN A 56 12.56 9.45 12.79
C GLN A 56 12.17 10.52 13.81
N ILE A 57 11.61 11.64 13.36
CA ILE A 57 11.17 12.73 14.26
C ILE A 57 10.03 12.27 15.15
N ILE A 58 9.05 11.54 14.60
CA ILE A 58 7.96 10.97 15.38
C ILE A 58 8.52 10.00 16.43
N ALA A 59 9.41 9.09 16.03
CA ALA A 59 10.00 8.11 16.93
C ALA A 59 10.89 8.72 18.02
N SER A 60 11.54 9.86 17.74
CA SER A 60 12.36 10.57 18.73
C SER A 60 11.55 11.43 19.71
N GLY A 61 10.23 11.47 19.56
CA GLY A 61 9.37 12.42 20.30
C GLY A 61 9.66 13.87 19.92
N GLY A 62 10.29 14.14 18.78
CA GLY A 62 10.70 15.47 18.34
C GLY A 62 9.54 16.40 18.01
N LEU A 63 8.33 15.84 17.88
CA LEU A 63 7.11 16.63 17.81
C LEU A 63 6.69 17.09 19.21
N GLY A 64 6.78 16.23 20.24
CA GLY A 64 6.17 16.44 21.56
C GLY A 64 4.82 15.72 21.67
N ASN A 65 4.08 15.94 22.77
CA ASN A 65 2.90 15.13 23.11
C ASN A 65 1.55 15.76 22.72
N ASN A 66 1.53 16.99 22.20
CA ASN A 66 0.30 17.75 21.92
C ASN A 66 0.11 17.97 20.40
N PHE A 67 -0.06 16.88 19.66
CA PHE A 67 -0.49 16.91 18.25
C PHE A 67 -1.91 16.37 18.18
N TYR A 68 -2.77 17.04 17.42
CA TYR A 68 -4.13 16.59 17.13
C TYR A 68 -4.15 15.54 16.02
#